data_AF-A0A1Q8Q3M2-F1
#
_entry.id   AF-A0A1Q8Q3M2-F1
#
_cell.length_a   1.000
_cell.length_b   1.000
_cell.length_c   1.000
_cell.angle_alpha   90.00
_cell.angle_beta   90.00
_cell.angle_gamma   90.00
#
_symmetry.space_group_name_H-M   'P 1'
#
loop_
_entity.id
_entity.type
_entity.pdbx_description
1 polymer ?
#
loop_
_entity_poly.entity_id
_entity_poly.type
_entity_poly.pdbx_seq_one_letter_code
_entity_poly.pdbx_strand_id
1 'polypeptide(L)'
;MLLDDIKLSLRISHTALDGEINDLIASARQDLKVSGVSALKVDETVDVDPLIKRAIITYCKANFTADNADSERFQKSYDLLKMHLSLAGDYK
;
A
#
# COMPACT_ATOMS: atom_id res chain seq x y z
N MET A 1 9.77 5.10 9.36
CA MET A 1 9.91 3.98 8.40
C MET A 1 8.52 3.70 7.81
N LEU A 2 8.41 3.06 6.63
CA LEU A 2 7.12 2.83 5.96
C LEU A 2 6.07 2.16 6.88
N LEU A 3 6.51 1.24 7.74
CA LEU A 3 5.70 0.60 8.76
C LEU A 3 5.09 1.62 9.75
N ASP A 4 5.88 2.56 10.27
CA ASP A 4 5.40 3.57 11.22
C ASP A 4 4.34 4.49 10.59
N ASP A 5 4.54 4.86 9.32
CA ASP A 5 3.58 5.68 8.57
C ASP A 5 2.24 4.95 8.39
N ILE A 6 2.29 3.66 8.11
CA ILE A 6 1.09 2.82 7.96
C ILE A 6 0.41 2.63 9.31
N LYS A 7 1.16 2.33 10.37
CA LYS A 7 0.63 2.24 11.75
C LYS A 7 -0.07 3.52 12.17
N LEU A 8 0.54 4.68 11.91
CA LEU A 8 -0.08 5.98 12.16
C LEU A 8 -1.38 6.15 11.35
N SER A 9 -1.39 5.73 10.09
CA SER A 9 -2.58 5.79 9.22
C SER A 9 -3.72 4.87 9.70
N LEU A 10 -3.37 3.73 10.27
CA LEU A 10 -4.28 2.75 10.87
C LEU A 10 -4.66 3.09 12.32
N ARG A 11 -4.07 4.14 12.91
CA ARG A 11 -4.24 4.55 14.30
C ARG A 11 -3.79 3.48 15.31
N ILE A 12 -2.75 2.72 14.97
CA ILE A 12 -2.15 1.68 15.79
C ILE A 12 -0.88 2.22 16.47
N SER A 13 -0.83 2.16 17.80
CA SER A 13 0.32 2.62 18.60
C SER A 13 1.21 1.48 19.12
N HIS A 14 0.71 0.25 19.17
CA HIS A 14 1.45 -0.91 19.67
C HIS A 14 2.14 -1.70 18.53
N THR A 15 2.97 -2.67 18.87
CA THR A 15 3.72 -3.51 17.90
C THR A 15 3.13 -4.90 17.68
N ALA A 16 2.04 -5.25 18.35
CA ALA A 16 1.44 -6.59 18.28
C ALA A 16 0.98 -7.02 16.88
N LEU A 17 0.67 -6.06 16.01
CA LEU A 17 0.18 -6.28 14.64
C LEU A 17 1.27 -6.01 13.59
N ASP A 18 2.52 -5.76 13.99
CA ASP A 18 3.58 -5.38 13.04
C ASP A 18 3.85 -6.48 12.01
N GLY A 19 3.74 -7.76 12.39
CA GLY A 19 3.88 -8.89 11.45
C GLY A 19 2.82 -8.86 10.35
N GLU A 20 1.55 -8.76 10.73
CA GLU A 20 0.42 -8.71 9.80
C GLU A 20 0.46 -7.47 8.89
N ILE A 21 0.83 -6.31 9.44
CA ILE A 21 1.01 -5.09 8.65
C ILE A 21 2.14 -5.27 7.62
N ASN A 22 3.26 -5.91 8.00
CA ASN A 22 4.35 -6.20 7.06
C ASN A 22 3.92 -7.19 5.96
N ASP A 23 3.10 -8.19 6.27
CA ASP A 23 2.56 -9.13 5.27
C ASP A 23 1.64 -8.41 4.26
N LEU A 24 0.83 -7.46 4.71
CA LEU A 24 0.02 -6.63 3.82
C LEU A 24 0.88 -5.68 2.98
N ILE A 25 1.95 -5.10 3.55
CA ILE A 25 2.91 -4.30 2.78
C ILE A 25 3.54 -5.14 1.68
N ALA A 26 3.99 -6.36 2.00
CA ALA A 26 4.57 -7.27 1.02
C ALA A 26 3.57 -7.65 -0.07
N SER A 27 2.30 -7.90 0.31
CA SER A 27 1.21 -8.21 -0.62
C SER A 27 0.91 -7.05 -1.57
N ALA A 28 0.80 -5.82 -1.05
CA ALA A 28 0.60 -4.61 -1.85
C ALA A 28 1.75 -4.37 -2.83
N ARG A 29 3.00 -4.52 -2.37
CA ARG A 29 4.19 -4.39 -3.22
C ARG A 29 4.17 -5.41 -4.35
N GLN A 30 3.86 -6.66 -4.04
CA GLN A 30 3.79 -7.71 -5.06
C GLN A 30 2.68 -7.44 -6.08
N ASP A 31 1.51 -7.00 -5.63
CA ASP A 31 0.37 -6.68 -6.50
C ASP A 31 0.67 -5.50 -7.45
N LEU A 32 1.36 -4.46 -6.96
CA LEU A 32 1.85 -3.38 -7.82
C LEU A 32 2.81 -3.89 -8.89
N LYS A 33 3.77 -4.76 -8.52
CA LYS A 33 4.76 -5.32 -9.46
C LYS A 33 4.11 -6.17 -10.54
N VAL A 34 3.21 -7.09 -10.19
CA VAL A 34 2.53 -7.94 -11.19
C VAL A 34 1.56 -7.14 -12.07
N SER A 35 1.12 -5.98 -11.60
CA SER A 35 0.30 -5.04 -12.39
C SER A 35 1.13 -4.18 -13.34
N GLY A 36 2.46 -4.33 -13.35
CA GLY A 36 3.35 -3.62 -14.29
C GLY A 36 3.99 -2.34 -13.74
N VAL A 37 3.95 -2.12 -12.43
CA VAL A 37 4.68 -1.01 -11.79
C VAL A 37 6.15 -1.42 -11.57
N SER A 38 7.07 -0.50 -11.83
CA SER A 38 8.52 -0.68 -11.73
C SER A 38 8.96 -1.28 -10.40
N ALA A 39 9.60 -2.45 -10.45
CA ALA A 39 10.11 -3.11 -9.25
C ALA A 39 11.15 -2.26 -8.51
N LEU A 40 11.96 -1.46 -9.25
CA LEU A 40 12.94 -0.55 -8.64
C LEU A 40 12.27 0.50 -7.76
N LYS A 41 11.17 1.09 -8.23
CA LYS A 41 10.42 2.06 -7.45
C LYS A 41 9.63 1.40 -6.32
N VAL A 42 9.01 0.26 -6.60
CA VAL A 42 8.24 -0.46 -5.59
C VAL A 42 9.15 -0.93 -4.48
N ASP A 43 10.28 -1.59 -4.74
CA ASP A 43 11.10 -2.20 -3.68
C ASP A 43 11.99 -1.20 -2.91
N GLU A 44 11.92 0.10 -3.23
CA GLU A 44 12.58 1.16 -2.47
C GLU A 44 12.09 1.18 -1.00
N THR A 45 13.02 1.46 -0.08
CA THR A 45 12.80 1.41 1.38
C THR A 45 13.25 2.66 2.11
N VAL A 46 14.15 3.45 1.52
CA VAL A 46 14.69 4.67 2.12
C VAL A 46 13.87 5.89 1.71
N ASP A 47 13.69 6.09 0.40
CA ASP A 47 12.92 7.20 -0.17
C ASP A 47 11.78 6.67 -1.04
N VAL A 48 10.82 6.03 -0.37
CA VAL A 48 9.68 5.41 -1.05
C VAL A 48 8.88 6.49 -1.76
N ASP A 49 8.69 6.31 -3.08
CA ASP A 49 7.90 7.21 -3.90
C ASP A 49 6.55 7.54 -3.25
N PRO A 50 6.15 8.83 -3.15
CA PRO A 50 4.94 9.23 -2.46
C PRO A 50 3.66 8.55 -2.96
N LEU A 51 3.55 8.25 -4.26
CA LEU A 51 2.37 7.58 -4.82
C LEU A 51 2.38 6.07 -4.52
N ILE A 52 3.55 5.44 -4.53
CA ILE A 52 3.69 4.03 -4.11
C ILE A 52 3.38 3.89 -2.63
N LYS A 53 3.93 4.78 -1.78
CA LYS A 53 3.60 4.84 -0.35
C LYS A 53 2.10 5.01 -0.14
N ARG A 54 1.45 5.89 -0.91
CA ARG A 54 -0.01 6.09 -0.85
C ARG A 54 -0.76 4.82 -1.25
N ALA A 55 -0.34 4.10 -2.29
CA ALA A 55 -0.97 2.86 -2.71
C ALA A 55 -0.90 1.79 -1.61
N ILE A 56 0.28 1.57 -1.03
CA ILE A 56 0.48 0.60 0.06
C ILE A 56 -0.36 0.95 1.28
N ILE A 57 -0.39 2.23 1.71
CA ILE A 57 -1.24 2.68 2.83
C ILE A 57 -2.72 2.40 2.55
N THR A 58 -3.18 2.69 1.33
CA THR A 58 -4.59 2.52 0.95
C THR A 58 -4.98 1.04 0.93
N TYR A 59 -4.11 0.17 0.42
CA TYR A 59 -4.29 -1.27 0.48
C TYR A 59 -4.37 -1.77 1.93
N CYS A 60 -3.45 -1.33 2.79
CA CYS A 60 -3.47 -1.72 4.20
C CYS A 60 -4.79 -1.29 4.87
N LYS A 61 -5.29 -0.08 4.59
CA LYS A 61 -6.59 0.40 5.12
C LYS A 61 -7.77 -0.44 4.66
N ALA A 62 -7.78 -0.87 3.40
CA ALA A 62 -8.84 -1.72 2.87
C ALA A 62 -8.92 -3.06 3.63
N ASN A 63 -7.78 -3.61 4.02
CA ASN A 63 -7.68 -4.93 4.65
C ASN A 63 -7.73 -4.89 6.20
N PHE A 64 -7.45 -3.74 6.82
CA PHE A 64 -7.50 -3.60 8.29
C PHE A 64 -8.80 -3.01 8.85
N THR A 65 -9.68 -2.47 8.01
CA THR A 65 -10.95 -1.91 8.49
C THR A 65 -11.99 -3.00 8.72
N ALA A 66 -12.72 -2.93 9.84
CA ALA A 66 -13.84 -3.83 10.13
C ALA A 66 -15.15 -3.40 9.45
N ASP A 67 -15.21 -2.17 8.93
CA ASP A 67 -16.36 -1.66 8.19
C ASP A 67 -16.24 -2.04 6.70
N ASN A 68 -17.18 -2.86 6.24
CA ASN A 68 -17.23 -3.36 4.86
C ASN A 68 -17.34 -2.23 3.83
N ALA A 69 -18.11 -1.17 4.10
CA ALA A 69 -18.28 -0.07 3.17
C ALA A 69 -17.00 0.74 3.02
N ASP A 70 -16.27 0.94 4.12
CA ASP A 70 -14.95 1.56 4.09
C ASP A 70 -13.92 0.66 3.41
N SER A 71 -13.97 -0.66 3.65
CA SER A 71 -13.07 -1.64 3.01
C SER A 71 -13.20 -1.59 1.50
N GLU A 72 -14.44 -1.68 0.97
CA GLU A 72 -14.72 -1.59 -0.46
C GLU A 72 -14.29 -0.23 -1.04
N ARG A 73 -14.53 0.87 -0.32
CA ARG A 73 -14.12 2.21 -0.76
C ARG A 73 -12.60 2.34 -0.88
N PHE A 74 -11.85 1.82 0.10
CA PHE A 74 -10.39 1.84 0.06
C PHE A 74 -9.85 0.89 -1.02
N GLN A 75 -10.43 -0.30 -1.17
CA GLN A 75 -10.03 -1.25 -2.20
C GLN A 75 -10.21 -0.63 -3.60
N LYS A 76 -11.37 -0.04 -3.88
CA LYS A 76 -11.62 0.66 -5.14
C LYS A 76 -10.64 1.80 -5.38
N SER A 77 -10.31 2.56 -4.34
CA SER A 77 -9.34 3.66 -4.43
C SER A 77 -7.93 3.15 -4.74
N TYR A 78 -7.55 2.03 -4.12
CA TYR A 78 -6.30 1.34 -4.40
C TYR A 78 -6.25 0.82 -5.84
N ASP A 79 -7.30 0.17 -6.34
CA ASP A 79 -7.35 -0.38 -7.70
C ASP A 79 -7.20 0.72 -8.76
N LEU A 80 -7.86 1.87 -8.57
CA LEU A 80 -7.72 3.02 -9.46
C LEU A 80 -6.29 3.59 -9.44
N LEU A 81 -5.67 3.69 -8.25
CA LEU A 81 -4.31 4.17 -8.12
C LEU A 81 -3.29 3.19 -8.74
N LYS A 82 -3.47 1.89 -8.52
CA LYS A 82 -2.66 0.83 -9.12
C LYS A 82 -2.73 0.88 -10.66
N MET A 83 -3.94 1.02 -11.20
CA MET A 83 -4.13 1.17 -12.65
C MET A 83 -3.42 2.42 -13.17
N HIS A 84 -3.58 3.56 -12.52
CA HIS A 84 -2.90 4.80 -12.90
C HIS A 84 -1.37 4.63 -12.91
N LEU A 85 -0.80 4.03 -11.85
CA LEU A 85 0.64 3.77 -11.76
C LEU A 85 1.14 2.82 -12.85
N SER A 86 0.39 1.76 -13.16
CA SER A 86 0.78 0.80 -14.21
C SER A 86 0.82 1.41 -15.63
N LEU A 87 0.04 2.46 -15.86
CA LEU A 87 -0.08 3.12 -17.16
C LEU A 87 0.88 4.32 -17.29
N ALA A 88 1.28 4.93 -16.17
CA ALA A 88 2.19 6.06 -16.15
C ALA A 88 3.61 5.65 -16.56
N GLY A 89 4.16 6.31 -17.59
CA GLY A 89 5.50 6.00 -18.12
C GLY A 89 6.61 6.11 -17.07
N ASP A 90 6.50 7.07 -16.14
CA ASP A 90 7.45 7.28 -15.05
C ASP A 90 7.49 6.14 -14.03
N TYR A 91 6.54 5.20 -14.09
CA TYR A 91 6.38 4.11 -13.13
C TYR A 91 6.52 2.72 -13.75
N LYS A 92 7.10 2.61 -14.95
CA LYS A 92 7.42 1.33 -15.60
C LYS A 92 8.85 0.87 -15.31
#